data_AF-A0A355D7J5-F1
#
_entry.id   AF-A0A355D7J5-F1
#
_cell.length_a   1.000
_cell.length_b   1.000
_cell.length_c   1.000
_cell.angle_alpha   90.00
_cell.angle_beta   90.00
_cell.angle_gamma   90.00
#
_symmetry.space_group_name_H-M   'P 1'
#
loop_
_entity.id
_entity.type
_entity.pdbx_description
1 polymer ?
#
loop_
_entity_poly.entity_id
_entity_poly.type
_entity_poly.pdbx_seq_one_letter_code
_entity_poly.pdbx_strand_id
1 'polypeptide(L)'
;MSKMIKTTDADMRINTTTIEVVEINGIRFEHDEQLCEIQVYATNSDCTEKDLVDTIEEDLENPVIGFEDLKRVVLNWYFNNVEIVKEINKGDK
;
A
#
# COMPACT_ATOMS: atom_id res chain seq x y z
N MET A 1 25.86 -20.66 2.37
CA MET A 1 27.03 -20.01 3.00
C MET A 1 26.80 -18.51 3.00
N SER A 2 26.57 -17.88 4.16
CA SER A 2 26.57 -16.42 4.22
C SER A 2 28.02 -15.94 4.21
N LYS A 3 28.36 -15.09 3.25
CA LYS A 3 29.64 -14.37 3.27
C LYS A 3 29.40 -13.12 4.12
N MET A 4 30.04 -13.06 5.29
CA MET A 4 30.03 -11.82 6.08
C MET A 4 30.80 -10.73 5.34
N ILE A 5 30.20 -9.53 5.26
CA ILE A 5 30.86 -8.33 4.76
C ILE A 5 31.70 -7.77 5.92
N LYS A 6 32.99 -7.53 5.69
CA LYS A 6 33.89 -6.92 6.69
C LYS A 6 33.99 -5.42 6.41
N THR A 7 33.79 -4.58 7.43
CA THR A 7 33.95 -3.12 7.35
C THR A 7 34.62 -2.60 8.63
N THR A 8 35.35 -1.50 8.53
CA THR A 8 35.86 -0.71 9.67
C THR A 8 35.07 0.57 9.88
N ASP A 9 34.20 0.92 8.93
CA ASP A 9 33.30 2.06 8.97
C ASP A 9 31.95 1.61 9.56
N ALA A 10 31.52 2.30 10.61
CA ALA A 10 30.30 2.05 11.35
C ALA A 10 29.43 3.31 11.47
N ASP A 11 29.68 4.33 10.64
CA ASP A 11 28.88 5.55 10.63
C ASP A 11 27.44 5.22 10.23
N MET A 12 26.49 5.66 11.06
CA MET A 12 25.06 5.44 10.86
C MET A 12 24.41 6.71 10.36
N ARG A 13 23.76 6.64 9.20
CA ARG A 13 22.85 7.69 8.75
C ARG A 13 21.42 7.33 9.14
N ILE A 14 20.77 8.23 9.88
CA ILE A 14 19.37 8.12 10.26
C ILE A 14 18.60 9.16 9.45
N ASN A 15 17.58 8.71 8.72
CA ASN A 15 16.64 9.59 8.02
C ASN A 15 15.22 9.21 8.46
N THR A 16 14.31 10.18 8.45
CA THR A 16 12.87 9.97 8.66
C THR A 16 12.16 10.10 7.32
N THR A 17 11.17 9.25 7.07
CA THR A 17 10.33 9.27 5.87
C THR A 17 8.87 9.40 6.29
N THR A 18 8.02 9.75 5.33
CA THR A 18 6.56 9.79 5.53
C THR A 18 5.91 8.80 4.59
N ILE A 19 4.93 8.06 5.11
CA ILE A 19 4.05 7.20 4.30
C ILE A 19 2.66 7.82 4.35
N GLU A 20 2.14 8.19 3.18
CA GLU A 20 0.77 8.64 3.02
C GLU A 20 -0.16 7.43 2.91
N VAL A 21 -1.29 7.46 3.61
CA VAL A 21 -2.17 6.30 3.75
C VAL A 21 -3.60 6.70 3.42
N VAL A 22 -4.25 5.90 2.57
CA VAL A 22 -5.70 5.96 2.32
C VAL A 22 -6.31 4.59 2.57
N GLU A 23 -7.44 4.55 3.28
CA GLU A 23 -8.15 3.32 3.60
C GLU A 23 -9.60 3.39 3.12
N ILE A 24 -10.07 2.30 2.52
CA ILE A 24 -11.45 2.13 2.06
C ILE A 24 -11.87 0.66 2.18
N ASN A 25 -12.90 0.40 2.97
CA ASN A 25 -13.55 -0.92 3.09
C ASN A 25 -12.59 -2.10 3.35
N GLY A 26 -11.64 -1.94 4.29
CA GLY A 26 -10.66 -2.98 4.60
C GLY A 26 -9.56 -3.16 3.54
N ILE A 27 -9.42 -2.20 2.62
CA ILE A 27 -8.29 -2.10 1.71
C ILE A 27 -7.51 -0.84 2.05
N ARG A 28 -6.20 -0.97 2.14
CA ARG A 28 -5.27 0.09 2.51
C ARG A 28 -4.27 0.33 1.39
N PHE A 29 -4.05 1.60 1.09
CA PHE A 29 -3.12 2.05 0.08
C PHE A 29 -2.03 2.86 0.78
N GLU A 30 -0.78 2.46 0.58
CA GLU A 30 0.39 3.14 1.14
C GLU A 30 1.23 3.72 0.01
N HIS A 31 1.44 5.03 0.07
CA HIS A 31 2.34 5.75 -0.81
C HIS A 31 3.55 6.20 0.02
N ASP A 32 4.67 5.54 -0.21
CA ASP A 32 5.96 5.90 0.36
C ASP A 32 6.76 6.62 -0.73
N GLU A 33 7.16 7.87 -0.47
CA GLU A 33 7.95 8.70 -1.40
C GLU A 33 9.28 8.06 -1.83
N GLN A 34 9.72 7.00 -1.13
CA GLN A 34 10.93 6.26 -1.45
C GLN A 34 10.70 5.12 -2.45
N LEU A 35 9.44 4.77 -2.71
CA LEU A 35 9.03 3.75 -3.66
C LEU A 35 8.46 4.41 -4.91
N CYS A 36 8.60 3.76 -6.06
CA CYS A 36 7.99 4.22 -7.32
C CYS A 36 6.63 3.55 -7.57
N GLU A 37 5.95 3.15 -6.49
CA GLU A 37 4.69 2.40 -6.53
C GLU A 37 3.85 2.68 -5.29
N ILE A 38 2.53 2.55 -5.44
CA ILE A 38 1.59 2.50 -4.32
C ILE A 38 1.33 1.05 -3.98
N GLN A 39 1.52 0.69 -2.71
CA GLN A 39 1.27 -0.66 -2.23
C GLN A 39 -0.18 -0.81 -1.77
N VAL A 40 -0.84 -1.87 -2.22
CA VAL A 40 -2.25 -2.14 -1.90
C VAL A 40 -2.34 -3.36 -1.00
N TYR A 41 -2.97 -3.19 0.14
CA TYR A 41 -3.12 -4.22 1.17
C TYR A 41 -4.57 -4.54 1.44
N ALA A 42 -4.90 -5.82 1.59
CA ALA A 42 -6.10 -6.22 2.33
C ALA A 42 -5.78 -6.17 3.83
N THR A 43 -6.68 -5.58 4.61
CA THR A 43 -6.52 -5.44 6.06
C THR A 43 -7.62 -6.19 6.79
N ASN A 44 -7.25 -6.82 7.91
CA ASN A 44 -8.25 -7.33 8.85
C ASN A 44 -9.00 -6.18 9.55
N SER A 45 -10.08 -6.51 10.27
CA SER A 45 -10.96 -5.53 10.92
C SER A 45 -10.29 -4.70 12.03
N ASP A 46 -9.15 -5.17 12.54
CA ASP A 46 -8.35 -4.54 13.59
C ASP A 46 -7.07 -3.88 13.06
N CYS A 47 -6.87 -3.88 11.73
CA CYS A 47 -5.74 -3.27 11.02
C CYS A 47 -4.35 -3.73 11.53
N THR A 48 -4.26 -4.89 12.19
CA THR A 48 -3.02 -5.44 12.75
C THR A 48 -2.25 -6.28 11.74
N GLU A 49 -2.96 -6.89 10.80
CA GLU A 49 -2.39 -7.69 9.72
C GLU A 49 -2.72 -7.05 8.38
N LYS A 50 -1.72 -7.06 7.49
CA LYS A 50 -1.83 -6.55 6.13
C LYS A 50 -1.25 -7.60 5.18
N ASP A 51 -2.05 -7.99 4.21
CA ASP A 51 -1.62 -8.85 3.12
C ASP A 51 -1.47 -8.00 1.86
N LEU A 52 -0.27 -7.96 1.28
CA LEU A 52 -0.04 -7.26 0.01
C LEU A 52 -0.83 -7.99 -1.08
N VAL A 53 -1.80 -7.31 -1.69
CA VAL A 53 -2.68 -7.88 -2.72
C VAL A 53 -2.40 -7.34 -4.11
N ASP A 54 -1.83 -6.14 -4.22
CA ASP A 54 -1.47 -5.53 -5.49
C ASP A 54 -0.45 -4.38 -5.31
N THR A 55 0.12 -3.93 -6.41
CA THR A 55 1.00 -2.75 -6.50
C THR A 55 0.60 -1.91 -7.71
N ILE A 56 0.43 -0.61 -7.51
CA ILE A 56 0.11 0.34 -8.58
C ILE A 56 1.40 1.06 -8.96
N GLU A 57 1.93 0.79 -10.15
CA GLU A 57 3.08 1.52 -10.67
C GLU A 57 2.75 3.01 -10.78
N GLU A 58 3.66 3.86 -10.29
CA GLU A 58 3.50 5.30 -10.40
C GLU A 58 3.79 5.76 -11.83
N ASP A 59 2.88 6.56 -12.39
CA ASP A 59 3.07 7.19 -13.70
C ASP A 59 4.08 8.34 -13.57
N LEU A 60 5.27 8.17 -14.16
CA LEU A 60 6.32 9.19 -14.16
C LEU A 60 5.91 10.49 -14.87
N GLU A 61 4.92 10.46 -15.77
CA GLU A 61 4.38 11.66 -16.41
C GLU A 61 3.33 12.37 -15.54
N ASN A 62 2.66 11.63 -14.65
CA ASN A 62 1.62 12.13 -13.75
C ASN A 62 1.80 11.57 -12.32
N PRO A 63 2.89 11.96 -11.62
CA PRO A 63 3.22 11.40 -10.32
C PRO A 63 2.19 11.80 -9.24
N VAL A 64 2.18 11.05 -8.15
CA VAL A 64 1.35 11.31 -6.98
C VAL A 64 2.08 12.31 -6.10
N ILE A 65 1.65 13.58 -6.16
CA ILE A 65 2.33 14.67 -5.45
C ILE A 65 1.71 14.91 -4.06
N GLY A 66 0.53 14.35 -3.79
CA GLY A 66 -0.06 14.32 -2.45
C GLY A 66 -1.44 13.68 -2.40
N PHE A 67 -2.13 13.88 -1.26
CA PHE A 67 -3.35 13.15 -0.90
C PHE A 67 -4.50 13.18 -1.92
N GLU A 68 -4.73 14.29 -2.63
CA GLU A 68 -5.84 14.34 -3.62
C GLU A 68 -5.52 13.51 -4.87
N ASP A 69 -4.25 13.47 -5.31
CA ASP A 69 -3.81 12.60 -6.40
C ASP A 69 -3.88 11.13 -5.98
N LEU A 70 -3.39 10.83 -4.77
CA LEU A 70 -3.47 9.48 -4.19
C LEU A 70 -4.92 9.01 -4.10
N LYS A 71 -5.83 9.86 -3.61
CA LYS A 71 -7.26 9.56 -3.51
C LYS A 71 -7.87 9.25 -4.88
N ARG A 72 -7.49 9.98 -5.94
CA ARG A 72 -7.94 9.70 -7.30
C ARG A 72 -7.47 8.33 -7.77
N VAL A 73 -6.19 7.99 -7.57
CA VAL A 73 -5.62 6.69 -7.94
C VAL A 73 -6.32 5.55 -7.19
N VAL A 74 -6.48 5.71 -5.87
CA VAL A 74 -7.19 4.77 -4.99
C VAL A 74 -8.60 4.48 -5.48
N LEU A 75 -9.39 5.53 -5.77
CA LEU A 75 -10.76 5.36 -6.24
C LEU A 75 -10.82 4.66 -7.60
N ASN A 76 -9.95 5.04 -8.54
CA ASN A 76 -9.88 4.38 -9.84
C ASN A 76 -9.54 2.90 -9.71
N TRP A 77 -8.54 2.56 -8.89
CA TRP A 77 -8.19 1.16 -8.63
C TRP A 77 -9.35 0.42 -7.97
N TYR A 78 -9.97 1.01 -6.94
CA TYR A 78 -11.03 0.36 -6.18
C TYR A 78 -12.24 0.04 -7.06
N PHE A 79 -12.73 0.99 -7.85
CA PHE A 79 -13.90 0.77 -8.69
C PHE A 79 -13.63 -0.18 -9.88
N ASN A 80 -12.37 -0.38 -10.25
CA ASN A 80 -12.00 -1.32 -11.32
C ASN A 80 -11.75 -2.74 -10.81
N ASN A 81 -11.34 -2.89 -9.54
CA ASN A 81 -10.85 -4.18 -9.02
C ASN A 81 -11.73 -4.78 -7.91
N VAL A 82 -12.65 -4.01 -7.33
CA VAL A 82 -13.51 -4.47 -6.24
C VAL A 82 -14.93 -4.70 -6.74
N GLU A 83 -15.41 -5.94 -6.61
CA GLU A 83 -16.79 -6.30 -6.86
C GLU A 83 -17.63 -6.16 -5.59
N ILE A 84 -18.74 -5.42 -5.66
CA ILE A 84 -19.72 -5.35 -4.57
C ILE A 84 -20.73 -6.50 -4.77
N VAL A 85 -20.54 -7.58 -4.01
CA VAL A 85 -21.48 -8.71 -3.97
C VAL A 85 -22.52 -8.51 -2.87
N LYS A 86 -23.70 -9.12 -3.03
CA LYS A 86 -24.72 -9.14 -1.96
C LYS A 86 -24.22 -10.01 -0.80
N GLU A 87 -24.53 -9.60 0.44
CA GLU A 87 -24.33 -10.47 1.60
C GLU A 87 -25.07 -11.79 1.41
N ILE A 88 -24.34 -12.90 1.52
CA ILE A 88 -24.94 -14.23 1.58
C ILE A 88 -25.31 -14.47 3.04
N ASN A 89 -26.59 -14.31 3.38
CA ASN A 89 -27.09 -14.76 4.68
C ASN A 89 -26.77 -16.25 4.83
N LYS A 90 -25.96 -16.60 5.84
CA LYS A 90 -25.59 -17.99 6.18
C LYS A 90 -26.79 -18.86 6.65
N GLY A 91 -28.03 -18.42 6.42
CA GLY A 91 -29.27 -19.10 6.83
C GLY A 91 -30.04 -19.79 5.70
N ASP A 92 -29.67 -19.58 4.44
CA ASP A 92 -30.35 -20.23 3.30
C ASP A 92 -29.57 -21.48 2.85
N LYS A 93 -29.65 -22.55 3.66
CA LYS A 93 -29.34 -23.92 3.26
C LYS A 93 -30.41 -24.87 3.76
#